data_AF-A0A4Z0BJ13-F1
#
_entry.id   AF-A0A4Z0BJ13-F1
#
_cell.length_a   1.000
_cell.length_b   1.000
_cell.length_c   1.000
_cell.angle_alpha   90.00
_cell.angle_beta   90.00
_cell.angle_gamma   90.00
#
_symmetry.space_group_name_H-M   'P 1'
#
loop_
_entity.id
_entity.type
_entity.pdbx_description
1 polymer ?
#
loop_
_entity_poly.entity_id
_entity_poly.type
_entity_poly.pdbx_seq_one_letter_code
_entity_poly.pdbx_strand_id
1 'polypeptide(L)'
;MDIDYRSVFDLAPVGLCVSRNRHIVDCNRQLCEMFASDREALIGQSFQVLYPSVDEYERLGARMTPILNARGHYADDRIMMRAGGEVFWCHVTGRALNRAAPHEAGIWSFEDLSAQRPVKAELTAREREVAARLLDGMTSKEIGKTLAISHRTVEIYRARLMRKYKANTTADLVHKLMAGAA
;
A
#
# COMPACT_ATOMS: atom_id res chain seq x y z
N MET A 1 23.03 9.09 24.94
CA MET A 1 21.82 9.74 24.43
C MET A 1 20.67 8.95 25.01
N ASP A 2 19.88 9.54 25.89
CA ASP A 2 18.79 8.83 26.54
C ASP A 2 17.69 8.57 25.51
N ILE A 3 17.23 7.33 25.43
CA ILE A 3 16.18 6.91 24.49
C ILE A 3 14.84 7.27 25.12
N ASP A 4 14.09 8.16 24.49
CA ASP A 4 12.71 8.52 24.85
C ASP A 4 11.71 8.15 23.74
N TYR A 5 10.41 8.33 23.98
CA TYR A 5 9.37 8.01 22.99
C TYR A 5 9.52 8.80 21.68
N ARG A 6 10.02 10.04 21.74
CA ARG A 6 10.18 10.87 20.55
C ARG A 6 11.32 10.36 19.68
N SER A 7 12.44 10.02 20.30
CA SER A 7 13.60 9.40 19.64
C SER A 7 13.24 8.07 18.99
N VAL A 8 12.38 7.24 19.62
CA VAL A 8 11.88 6.00 19.02
C VAL A 8 11.08 6.29 17.75
N PHE A 9 10.20 7.30 17.75
CA PHE A 9 9.44 7.69 16.57
C PHE A 9 10.35 8.24 15.45
N ASP A 10 11.23 9.18 15.79
CA ASP A 10 12.08 9.88 14.82
C ASP A 10 13.18 8.98 14.23
N LEU A 11 13.70 8.01 15.00
CA LEU A 11 14.79 7.12 14.60
C LEU A 11 14.33 5.72 14.19
N ALA A 12 13.02 5.44 14.18
CA ALA A 12 12.51 4.14 13.74
C ALA A 12 12.98 3.83 12.29
N PRO A 13 13.45 2.60 12.01
CA PRO A 13 13.91 2.21 10.67
C PRO A 13 12.76 1.92 9.69
N VAL A 14 11.55 2.36 10.02
CA VAL A 14 10.34 2.24 9.22
C VAL A 14 9.66 3.60 9.15
N GLY A 15 8.96 3.88 8.06
CA GLY A 15 8.19 5.11 7.93
C GLY A 15 7.02 5.08 8.91
N LEU A 16 6.96 6.02 9.85
CA LEU A 16 5.87 6.13 10.81
C LEU A 16 5.08 7.40 10.57
N CYS A 17 3.76 7.32 10.71
CA CYS A 17 2.93 8.51 10.80
C CYS A 17 1.72 8.34 11.71
N VAL A 18 1.25 9.48 12.20
CA VAL A 18 -0.04 9.63 12.87
C VAL A 18 -0.96 10.35 11.90
N SER A 19 -2.20 9.87 11.77
CA SER A 19 -3.20 10.53 10.95
C SER A 19 -4.46 10.88 11.73
N ARG A 20 -5.16 11.89 11.23
CA ARG A 20 -6.51 12.29 11.65
C ARG A 20 -7.37 12.57 10.43
N ASN A 21 -8.57 12.00 10.35
CA ASN A 21 -9.46 12.08 9.19
C ASN A 21 -8.72 11.75 7.87
N ARG A 22 -7.86 10.72 7.89
CA ARG A 22 -6.95 10.33 6.79
C ARG A 22 -5.95 11.41 6.32
N HIS A 23 -5.73 12.46 7.11
CA HIS A 23 -4.69 13.46 6.88
C HIS A 23 -3.50 13.20 7.81
N ILE A 24 -2.28 13.42 7.32
CA ILE A 24 -1.05 13.23 8.08
C ILE A 24 -0.94 14.34 9.13
N VAL A 25 -0.87 13.98 10.40
CA VAL A 25 -0.71 14.92 11.53
C VAL A 25 0.75 15.04 11.95
N ASP A 26 1.46 13.91 11.97
CA ASP A 26 2.89 13.85 12.20
C ASP A 26 3.48 12.67 11.42
N CYS A 27 4.73 12.79 11.02
CA CYS A 27 5.51 11.73 10.38
C CYS A 27 6.97 11.81 10.78
N ASN A 28 7.64 10.65 10.77
CA ASN A 28 9.06 10.57 11.04
C ASN A 28 9.90 10.80 9.78
N ARG A 29 11.21 10.93 10.00
CA ARG A 29 12.18 11.16 8.93
C ARG A 29 12.19 10.03 7.90
N GLN A 30 12.08 8.78 8.35
CA GLN A 30 12.09 7.62 7.45
C GLN A 30 10.91 7.63 6.46
N LEU A 31 9.73 8.12 6.87
CA LEU A 31 8.59 8.28 5.96
C LEU A 31 8.90 9.33 4.89
N CYS A 32 9.47 10.47 5.29
CA CYS A 32 9.83 11.56 4.39
C CYS A 32 10.83 11.09 3.32
N GLU A 33 11.89 10.41 3.75
CA GLU A 33 12.89 9.80 2.86
C GLU A 33 12.25 8.79 1.90
N MET A 34 11.39 7.91 2.41
CA MET A 34 10.69 6.90 1.59
C MET A 34 9.78 7.55 0.55
N PHE A 35 9.01 8.57 0.90
CA PHE A 35 8.11 9.21 -0.08
C PHE A 35 8.78 10.30 -0.92
N ALA A 36 10.10 10.47 -0.78
CA ALA A 36 10.90 11.52 -1.42
C ALA A 36 10.24 12.91 -1.26
N SER A 37 9.81 13.21 -0.04
CA SER A 37 9.04 14.40 0.29
C SER A 37 9.53 15.02 1.60
N ASP A 38 9.41 16.32 1.73
CA ASP A 38 9.72 17.02 2.97
C ASP A 38 8.58 16.88 3.98
N ARG A 39 8.92 16.94 5.27
CA ARG A 39 7.93 16.81 6.34
C ARG A 39 6.86 17.90 6.22
N GLU A 40 7.26 19.13 5.96
CA GLU A 40 6.38 20.29 5.78
C GLU A 40 5.41 20.12 4.62
N ALA A 41 5.81 19.37 3.58
CA ALA A 41 4.95 19.05 2.45
C ALA A 41 3.96 17.93 2.77
N LEU A 42 4.28 17.04 3.71
CA LEU A 42 3.42 15.92 4.12
C LEU A 42 2.41 16.30 5.22
N ILE A 43 2.81 17.10 6.21
CA ILE A 43 1.93 17.47 7.32
C ILE A 43 0.70 18.21 6.79
N GLY A 44 -0.47 17.78 7.26
CA GLY A 44 -1.77 18.31 6.86
C GLY A 44 -2.28 17.76 5.52
N GLN A 45 -1.49 17.01 4.76
CA GLN A 45 -1.96 16.41 3.50
C GLN A 45 -2.81 15.17 3.74
N SER A 46 -3.80 14.97 2.87
CA SER A 46 -4.52 13.71 2.78
C SER A 46 -3.58 12.60 2.36
N PHE A 47 -3.76 11.39 2.90
CA PHE A 47 -3.05 10.20 2.45
C PHE A 47 -3.16 9.95 0.95
N GLN A 48 -4.16 10.52 0.26
CA GLN A 48 -4.31 10.46 -1.19
C GLN A 48 -3.03 10.81 -1.94
N VAL A 49 -2.21 11.75 -1.45
CA VAL A 49 -0.95 12.16 -2.11
C VAL A 49 0.09 11.03 -2.18
N LEU A 50 -0.06 9.99 -1.35
CA LEU A 50 0.83 8.82 -1.31
C LEU A 50 0.37 7.71 -2.28
N TYR A 51 -0.76 7.88 -2.97
CA TYR A 51 -1.34 6.87 -3.87
C TYR A 51 -1.13 7.23 -5.34
N PRO A 52 -0.92 6.23 -6.22
CA PRO A 52 -0.86 6.45 -7.66
C PRO A 52 -2.18 6.94 -8.29
N SER A 53 -3.31 6.81 -7.58
CA SER A 53 -4.63 7.14 -8.09
C SER A 53 -5.63 7.41 -6.96
N VAL A 54 -6.48 8.42 -7.16
CA VAL A 54 -7.61 8.77 -6.26
C VAL A 54 -8.55 7.57 -6.07
N ASP A 55 -8.85 6.92 -7.19
CA ASP A 55 -9.67 5.71 -7.28
C ASP A 55 -9.17 4.57 -6.37
N GLU A 56 -7.86 4.36 -6.31
CA GLU A 56 -7.24 3.33 -5.45
C GLU A 56 -7.35 3.73 -3.98
N TYR A 57 -7.09 5.01 -3.67
CA TYR A 57 -7.22 5.58 -2.33
C TYR A 57 -8.63 5.43 -1.76
N GLU A 58 -9.66 5.68 -2.57
CA GLU A 58 -11.07 5.57 -2.16
C GLU A 58 -11.49 4.11 -1.95
N ARG A 59 -11.26 3.24 -2.93
CA ARG A 59 -11.66 1.83 -2.86
C ARG A 59 -10.98 1.11 -1.70
N LEU A 60 -9.70 1.37 -1.49
CA LEU A 60 -8.94 0.77 -0.41
C LEU A 60 -9.39 1.32 0.95
N GLY A 61 -9.66 2.62 1.06
CA GLY A 61 -10.25 3.21 2.25
C GLY A 61 -11.59 2.55 2.63
N ALA A 62 -12.49 2.37 1.66
CA ALA A 62 -13.77 1.70 1.87
C ALA A 62 -13.61 0.22 2.30
N ARG A 63 -12.63 -0.49 1.72
CA ARG A 63 -12.32 -1.89 2.07
C ARG A 63 -11.69 -2.04 3.45
N MET A 64 -10.84 -1.09 3.84
CA MET A 64 -10.13 -1.13 5.13
C MET A 64 -11.07 -0.87 6.31
N THR A 65 -12.09 -0.01 6.15
CA THR A 65 -13.05 0.34 7.19
C THR A 65 -13.59 -0.88 7.95
N PRO A 66 -14.31 -1.84 7.32
CA PRO A 66 -14.88 -2.97 8.05
C PRO A 66 -13.83 -3.84 8.75
N ILE A 67 -12.62 -3.95 8.19
CA ILE A 67 -11.52 -4.73 8.78
C ILE A 67 -11.02 -4.04 10.06
N LEU A 68 -10.79 -2.72 9.99
CA LEU A 68 -10.37 -1.92 11.13
C LEU A 68 -11.46 -1.82 12.20
N ASN A 69 -12.74 -1.70 11.83
CA ASN A 69 -13.85 -1.78 12.77
C ASN A 69 -13.80 -3.13 13.53
N ALA A 70 -13.66 -4.23 12.80
CA ALA A 70 -13.71 -5.60 13.36
C ALA A 70 -12.45 -6.03 14.13
N ARG A 71 -11.26 -5.53 13.77
CA ARG A 71 -9.97 -5.98 14.37
C ARG A 71 -9.18 -4.88 15.07
N GLY A 72 -9.40 -3.62 14.72
CA GLY A 72 -8.62 -2.46 15.20
C GLY A 72 -7.27 -2.29 14.52
N HIS A 73 -6.77 -3.28 13.79
CA HIS A 73 -5.52 -3.23 13.04
C HIS A 73 -5.68 -3.78 11.62
N TYR A 74 -4.78 -3.38 10.73
CA TYR A 74 -4.77 -3.72 9.32
C TYR A 74 -3.32 -3.88 8.82
N ALA A 75 -3.12 -4.77 7.85
CA ALA A 75 -1.85 -4.91 7.12
C ALA A 75 -2.12 -5.37 5.69
N ASP A 76 -1.35 -4.85 4.72
CA ASP A 76 -1.26 -5.38 3.36
C ASP A 76 0.03 -4.93 2.66
N ASP A 77 0.31 -5.55 1.52
CA ASP A 77 1.26 -5.04 0.54
C ASP A 77 0.48 -4.30 -0.56
N ARG A 78 0.96 -3.12 -0.93
CA ARG A 78 0.36 -2.31 -1.99
C ARG A 78 1.41 -1.51 -2.74
N ILE A 79 1.07 -1.05 -3.95
CA ILE A 79 1.91 -0.10 -4.68
C ILE A 79 1.51 1.32 -4.26
N MET A 80 2.50 2.08 -3.80
CA MET A 80 2.40 3.48 -3.40
C MET A 80 3.19 4.36 -4.38
N MET A 81 3.10 5.69 -4.24
CA MET A 81 3.74 6.66 -5.13
C MET A 81 4.56 7.67 -4.33
N ARG A 82 5.81 7.92 -4.75
CA ARG A 82 6.67 8.99 -4.23
C ARG A 82 6.27 10.35 -4.83
N ALA A 83 6.69 11.47 -4.25
CA ALA A 83 6.32 12.82 -4.71
C ALA A 83 6.68 13.11 -6.19
N GLY A 84 7.67 12.41 -6.76
CA GLY A 84 8.05 12.49 -8.18
C GLY A 84 7.25 11.61 -9.14
N GLY A 85 6.26 10.85 -8.66
CA GLY A 85 5.45 9.95 -9.47
C GLY A 85 6.00 8.52 -9.63
N GLU A 86 7.21 8.26 -9.11
CA GLU A 86 7.76 6.89 -9.03
C GLU A 86 6.86 6.01 -8.16
N VAL A 87 6.50 4.84 -8.67
CA VAL A 87 5.68 3.87 -7.94
C VAL A 87 6.54 2.76 -7.35
N PHE A 88 6.20 2.30 -6.15
CA PHE A 88 6.97 1.29 -5.44
C PHE A 88 6.09 0.37 -4.58
N TRP A 89 6.53 -0.87 -4.36
CA TRP A 89 5.87 -1.77 -3.42
C TRP A 89 6.15 -1.33 -1.99
N CYS A 90 5.11 -1.28 -1.17
CA CYS A 90 5.18 -0.87 0.22
C CYS A 90 4.34 -1.83 1.07
N HIS A 91 4.94 -2.33 2.16
CA HIS A 91 4.18 -2.97 3.23
C HIS A 91 3.60 -1.88 4.11
N VAL A 92 2.28 -1.89 4.30
CA VAL A 92 1.58 -0.90 5.12
C VAL A 92 0.87 -1.61 6.24
N THR A 93 1.20 -1.24 7.49
CA THR A 93 0.42 -1.63 8.65
C THR A 93 -0.20 -0.43 9.32
N GLY A 94 -1.32 -0.63 9.99
CA GLY A 94 -1.95 0.45 10.73
C GLY A 94 -2.87 -0.02 11.83
N ARG A 95 -3.11 0.89 12.77
CA ARG A 95 -4.03 0.72 13.88
C ARG A 95 -4.96 1.92 13.94
N ALA A 96 -6.26 1.65 14.00
CA ALA A 96 -7.26 2.66 14.30
C ALA A 96 -7.25 2.95 15.81
N LEU A 97 -7.23 4.23 16.18
CA LEU A 97 -7.35 4.66 17.58
C LEU A 97 -8.81 4.66 18.04
N ASN A 98 -9.75 4.90 17.11
CA ASN A 98 -11.18 4.72 17.33
C ASN A 98 -11.73 3.64 16.39
N ARG A 99 -12.14 2.50 16.95
CA ARG A 99 -12.69 1.37 16.16
C ARG A 99 -14.10 1.64 15.63
N ALA A 100 -14.86 2.56 16.21
CA ALA A 100 -16.17 2.94 15.70
C ALA A 100 -16.05 3.89 14.50
N ALA A 101 -14.97 4.67 14.44
CA ALA A 101 -14.63 5.56 13.32
C ALA A 101 -13.17 5.37 12.87
N PRO A 102 -12.82 4.28 12.17
CA PRO A 102 -11.42 3.93 11.91
C PRO A 102 -10.58 4.95 11.14
N HIS A 103 -11.22 5.81 10.35
CA HIS A 103 -10.56 6.86 9.58
C HIS A 103 -10.37 8.15 10.38
N GLU A 104 -10.97 8.27 11.58
CA GLU A 104 -10.87 9.45 12.44
C GLU A 104 -9.44 9.66 12.93
N ALA A 105 -8.77 8.63 13.43
CA ALA A 105 -7.38 8.71 13.85
C ALA A 105 -6.70 7.34 13.83
N GLY A 106 -5.42 7.32 13.43
CA GLY A 106 -4.66 6.09 13.34
C GLY A 106 -3.15 6.28 13.40
N ILE A 107 -2.45 5.20 13.74
CA ILE A 107 -0.98 5.10 13.68
C ILE A 107 -0.65 4.12 12.56
N TRP A 108 0.30 4.49 11.71
CA TRP A 108 0.66 3.75 10.51
C TRP A 108 2.15 3.52 10.42
N SER A 109 2.54 2.35 9.92
CA SER A 109 3.90 2.04 9.51
C SER A 109 3.95 1.71 8.01
N PHE A 110 5.06 2.10 7.39
CA PHE A 110 5.36 1.92 5.98
C PHE A 110 6.76 1.32 5.87
N GLU A 111 6.88 0.25 5.10
CA GLU A 111 8.17 -0.36 4.78
C GLU A 111 8.34 -0.41 3.26
N ASP A 112 9.48 0.07 2.78
CA ASP A 112 9.78 0.08 1.35
C ASP A 112 10.25 -1.31 0.91
N LEU A 113 9.50 -1.94 0.01
CA LEU A 113 9.82 -3.26 -0.54
C LEU A 113 10.50 -3.15 -1.91
N SER A 114 10.75 -1.95 -2.45
CA SER A 114 11.26 -1.74 -3.81
C SER A 114 12.59 -2.42 -4.09
N ALA A 115 13.48 -2.51 -3.09
CA ALA A 115 14.77 -3.17 -3.22
C ALA A 115 14.63 -4.67 -3.54
N GLN A 116 13.59 -5.31 -3.00
CA GLN A 116 13.29 -6.72 -3.22
C GLN A 116 12.32 -6.91 -4.39
N ARG A 117 11.37 -5.99 -4.54
CA ARG A 117 10.22 -6.04 -5.46
C ARG A 117 10.17 -4.74 -6.27
N PRO A 118 10.99 -4.55 -7.31
CA PRO A 118 10.89 -3.35 -8.13
C PRO A 118 9.66 -3.41 -9.05
N VAL A 119 8.96 -2.29 -9.22
CA VAL A 119 7.82 -2.18 -10.15
C VAL A 119 8.35 -1.90 -11.55
N LYS A 120 8.52 -2.95 -12.36
CA LYS A 120 9.17 -2.88 -13.68
C LYS A 120 8.23 -2.66 -14.88
N ALA A 121 6.93 -2.66 -14.64
CA ALA A 121 5.93 -2.48 -15.69
C ALA A 121 4.93 -1.39 -15.31
N GLU A 122 4.49 -0.61 -16.30
CA GLU A 122 3.39 0.32 -16.11
C GLU A 122 2.09 -0.44 -15.89
N LEU A 123 1.54 -0.33 -14.68
CA LEU A 123 0.29 -0.96 -14.29
C LEU A 123 -0.82 0.08 -14.23
N THR A 124 -2.03 -0.34 -14.61
CA THR A 124 -3.24 0.42 -14.31
C THR A 124 -3.62 0.22 -12.83
N ALA A 125 -4.47 1.08 -12.30
CA ALA A 125 -4.99 0.97 -10.93
C ALA A 125 -5.52 -0.43 -10.60
N ARG A 126 -6.33 -1.01 -11.49
CA ARG A 126 -6.89 -2.36 -11.28
C ARG A 126 -5.85 -3.46 -11.41
N GLU A 127 -4.86 -3.32 -12.29
CA GLU A 127 -3.76 -4.28 -12.37
C GLU A 127 -2.90 -4.26 -11.11
N ARG A 128 -2.65 -3.09 -10.49
CA ARG A 128 -1.96 -3.00 -9.20
C ARG A 128 -2.74 -3.70 -8.09
N GLU A 129 -4.04 -3.43 -7.99
CA GLU A 129 -4.92 -4.10 -7.01
C GLU A 129 -4.91 -5.62 -7.17
N VAL A 130 -5.02 -6.13 -8.41
CA VAL A 130 -4.97 -7.57 -8.69
C VAL A 130 -3.59 -8.14 -8.36
N ALA A 131 -2.51 -7.48 -8.77
CA ALA A 131 -1.14 -7.92 -8.49
C ALA A 131 -0.89 -8.06 -6.98
N ALA A 132 -1.35 -7.10 -6.16
CA ALA A 132 -1.21 -7.15 -4.71
C ALA A 132 -1.89 -8.39 -4.12
N ARG A 133 -3.12 -8.70 -4.56
CA ARG A 133 -3.84 -9.87 -4.05
C ARG A 133 -3.28 -11.20 -4.56
N LEU A 134 -2.65 -11.22 -5.74
CA LEU A 134 -1.91 -12.39 -6.22
C LEU A 134 -0.70 -12.70 -5.33
N LEU A 135 0.02 -11.65 -4.90
CA LEU A 135 1.14 -11.78 -3.96
C LEU A 135 0.68 -12.27 -2.58
N ASP A 136 -0.53 -11.89 -2.17
CA ASP A 136 -1.20 -12.42 -0.96
C ASP A 136 -1.65 -13.90 -1.12
N GLY A 137 -1.36 -14.55 -2.26
CA GLY A 137 -1.71 -15.95 -2.53
C GLY A 137 -3.19 -16.18 -2.88
N MET A 138 -3.96 -15.13 -3.14
CA MET A 138 -5.40 -15.25 -3.37
C MET A 138 -5.74 -15.85 -4.74
N THR A 139 -6.77 -16.67 -4.77
CA THR A 139 -7.37 -17.20 -6.01
C THR A 139 -8.19 -16.14 -6.73
N SER A 140 -8.41 -16.29 -8.04
CA SER A 140 -9.22 -15.34 -8.82
C SER A 140 -10.65 -15.17 -8.30
N LYS A 141 -11.21 -16.20 -7.66
CA LYS A 141 -12.53 -16.14 -7.02
C LYS A 141 -12.50 -15.25 -5.77
N GLU A 142 -11.48 -15.40 -4.93
CA GLU A 142 -11.31 -14.57 -3.73
C GLU A 142 -10.97 -13.13 -4.11
N ILE A 143 -10.10 -12.91 -5.10
CA ILE A 143 -9.79 -11.58 -5.63
C ILE A 143 -11.05 -10.92 -6.15
N GLY A 144 -11.87 -11.64 -6.92
CA GLY A 144 -13.13 -11.11 -7.46
C GLY A 144 -14.07 -10.64 -6.35
N LYS A 145 -14.24 -11.46 -5.30
CA LYS A 145 -15.03 -11.08 -4.12
C LYS A 145 -14.46 -9.84 -3.43
N THR A 146 -13.16 -9.80 -3.20
CA THR A 146 -12.47 -8.72 -2.48
C THR A 146 -12.43 -7.39 -3.25
N LEU A 147 -12.36 -7.44 -4.57
CA LEU A 147 -12.33 -6.26 -5.44
C LEU A 147 -13.71 -5.88 -5.99
N ALA A 148 -14.77 -6.61 -5.59
CA ALA A 148 -16.15 -6.47 -6.07
C ALA A 148 -16.26 -6.51 -7.61
N ILE A 149 -15.57 -7.47 -8.24
CA ILE A 149 -15.60 -7.73 -9.68
C ILE A 149 -15.76 -9.23 -9.95
N SER A 150 -16.14 -9.60 -11.17
CA SER A 150 -16.23 -11.03 -11.50
C SER A 150 -14.84 -11.69 -11.52
N HIS A 151 -14.76 -12.96 -11.10
CA HIS A 151 -13.51 -13.73 -11.22
C HIS A 151 -13.01 -13.80 -12.67
N ARG A 152 -13.92 -13.79 -13.65
CA ARG A 152 -13.56 -13.71 -15.09
C ARG A 152 -12.88 -12.39 -15.44
N THR A 153 -13.28 -11.29 -14.81
CA THR A 153 -12.60 -9.99 -14.94
C THR A 153 -11.20 -10.04 -14.32
N VAL A 154 -11.04 -10.74 -13.20
CA VAL A 154 -9.70 -10.98 -12.60
C VAL A 154 -8.80 -11.75 -13.56
N GLU A 155 -9.32 -12.79 -14.23
CA GLU A 155 -8.55 -13.53 -15.24
C GLU A 155 -8.08 -12.64 -16.40
N ILE A 156 -8.89 -11.68 -16.83
CA ILE A 156 -8.49 -10.69 -17.85
C ILE A 156 -7.30 -9.85 -17.35
N TYR A 157 -7.35 -9.37 -16.10
CA TYR A 157 -6.23 -8.63 -15.52
C TYR A 157 -4.99 -9.50 -15.33
N ARG A 158 -5.14 -10.76 -14.92
CA ARG A 158 -4.03 -11.74 -14.83
C ARG A 158 -3.38 -11.95 -16.19
N ALA A 159 -4.17 -12.13 -17.26
CA ALA A 159 -3.64 -12.26 -18.61
C ALA A 159 -2.86 -11.01 -19.08
N ARG A 160 -3.34 -9.80 -18.72
CA ARG A 160 -2.63 -8.55 -19.02
C ARG A 160 -1.33 -8.43 -18.22
N LEU A 161 -1.37 -8.74 -16.92
CA LEU A 161 -0.19 -8.78 -16.05
C LEU A 161 0.85 -9.78 -16.57
N MET A 162 0.43 -11.00 -16.92
CA MET A 162 1.31 -12.01 -17.53
C MET A 162 1.97 -11.48 -18.80
N ARG A 163 1.24 -10.78 -19.67
CA ARG A 163 1.84 -10.15 -20.86
C ARG A 163 2.88 -9.08 -20.51
N LYS A 164 2.56 -8.18 -19.57
CA LYS A 164 3.45 -7.09 -19.14
C LYS A 164 4.74 -7.58 -18.48
N TYR A 165 4.64 -8.65 -17.68
CA TYR A 165 5.76 -9.28 -17.00
C TYR A 165 6.39 -10.43 -17.81
N LYS A 166 5.91 -10.68 -19.04
CA LYS A 166 6.32 -11.80 -19.90
C LYS A 166 6.26 -13.16 -19.17
N ALA A 167 5.25 -13.36 -18.33
CA ALA A 167 5.09 -14.57 -17.53
C ALA A 167 4.27 -15.62 -18.29
N ASN A 168 4.67 -16.89 -18.17
CA ASN A 168 4.02 -18.01 -18.86
C ASN A 168 2.93 -18.68 -18.02
N THR A 169 3.00 -18.54 -16.70
CA THR A 169 2.03 -19.08 -15.75
C THR A 169 1.76 -18.06 -14.65
N THR A 170 0.74 -18.31 -13.83
CA THR A 170 0.51 -17.47 -12.65
C THR A 170 1.63 -17.60 -11.63
N ALA A 171 2.16 -18.80 -11.39
CA ALA A 171 3.28 -18.98 -10.46
C ALA A 171 4.51 -18.18 -10.93
N ASP A 172 4.79 -18.20 -12.23
CA ASP A 172 5.84 -17.37 -12.84
C ASP A 172 5.54 -15.87 -12.70
N LEU A 173 4.29 -15.44 -12.89
CA LEU A 173 3.89 -14.05 -12.66
C LEU A 173 4.14 -13.62 -11.20
N VAL A 174 3.74 -14.43 -10.23
CA VAL A 174 3.95 -14.16 -8.80
C VAL A 174 5.45 -14.06 -8.52
N HIS A 175 6.25 -15.01 -9.01
CA HIS A 175 7.70 -14.97 -8.88
C HIS A 175 8.30 -13.69 -9.47
N LYS A 176 7.86 -13.26 -10.67
CA LYS A 176 8.33 -12.03 -11.31
C LYS A 176 7.86 -10.75 -10.63
N LEU A 177 6.71 -10.76 -9.96
CA LEU A 177 6.25 -9.66 -9.12
C LEU A 177 7.06 -9.58 -7.82
N MET A 178 7.52 -10.72 -7.28
CA MET A 178 8.36 -10.79 -6.10
C MET A 178 9.83 -10.47 -6.37
N ALA A 179 10.39 -10.87 -7.51
CA ALA A 179 11.80 -10.63 -7.85
C ALA A 179 12.01 -9.36 -8.68
N GLY A 180 10.93 -8.80 -9.24
CA GLY A 180 10.97 -7.82 -10.32
C GLY A 180 11.57 -8.43 -11.59
N ALA A 181 10.75 -8.67 -12.62
CA ALA A 181 11.15 -9.30 -13.89
C ALA A 181 12.60 -9.00 -14.35
N ALA A 182 13.43 -10.04 -14.48
CA ALA A 182 14.76 -9.94 -15.07
C ALA A 182 14.71 -9.42 -16.51
#